data_AF-A0A2V6I755-F1
#
_entry.id   AF-A0A2V6I755-F1
#
_cell.length_a   1.000
_cell.length_b   1.000
_cell.length_c   1.000
_cell.angle_alpha   90.00
_cell.angle_beta   90.00
_cell.angle_gamma   90.00
#
_symmetry.space_group_name_H-M   'P 1'
#
loop_
_entity.id
_entity.type
_entity.pdbx_description
1 polymer ?
#
loop_
_entity_poly.entity_id
_entity_poly.type
_entity_poly.pdbx_seq_one_letter_code
_entity_poly.pdbx_strand_id
1 'polypeptide(L)'
;MKDPQSLGDTPPEEFRKQLHKLADWIADFRENIESLRVAPNPAVAGPGAVRAQLPAQPPEDGEPFEKILSDVDRLIVPGMVHWSHPMFLGYFGWTTTAPGILGEILSAPLSVNAMTWRTCPAATELETVVIDWLR
;
A
#
# COMPACT_ATOMS: atom_id res chain seq x y z
N MET A 1 0.87 -33.67 -16.59
CA MET A 1 1.09 -33.51 -15.14
C MET A 1 1.73 -32.13 -14.98
N LYS A 2 1.00 -31.13 -14.48
CA LYS A 2 1.52 -29.76 -14.34
C LYS A 2 2.69 -29.78 -13.35
N ASP A 3 3.75 -29.05 -13.68
CA ASP A 3 5.00 -28.99 -12.94
C ASP A 3 4.76 -28.49 -11.50
N PRO A 4 5.08 -29.25 -10.44
CA PRO A 4 4.80 -28.87 -9.05
C PRO A 4 5.62 -27.67 -8.52
N GLN A 5 6.40 -26.99 -9.38
CA GLN A 5 7.15 -25.78 -9.03
C GLN A 5 6.31 -24.48 -8.99
N SER A 6 5.05 -24.48 -9.42
CA SER A 6 4.26 -23.23 -9.55
C SER A 6 3.49 -22.78 -8.29
N LEU A 7 3.73 -23.38 -7.13
CA LEU A 7 3.08 -23.01 -5.87
C LEU A 7 3.99 -22.19 -4.93
N GLY A 8 5.19 -21.84 -5.39
CA GLY A 8 6.14 -21.02 -4.63
C GLY A 8 5.77 -19.54 -4.64
N ASP A 9 6.14 -18.85 -3.56
CA ASP A 9 6.12 -17.39 -3.48
C ASP A 9 7.08 -16.76 -4.50
N THR A 10 6.97 -15.45 -4.71
CA THR A 10 7.86 -14.67 -5.57
C THR A 10 9.32 -14.91 -5.17
N PRO A 11 10.21 -15.30 -6.10
CA PRO A 11 11.62 -15.54 -5.78
C PRO A 11 12.26 -14.30 -5.14
N PRO A 12 13.15 -14.45 -4.13
CA PRO A 12 13.70 -13.32 -3.38
C PRO A 12 14.37 -12.23 -4.23
N GLU A 13 15.05 -12.62 -5.31
CA GLU A 13 15.65 -11.67 -6.25
C GLU A 13 14.63 -10.84 -7.01
N GLU A 14 13.49 -11.45 -7.35
CA GLU A 14 12.40 -10.76 -8.03
C GLU A 14 11.65 -9.86 -7.06
N PHE A 15 11.34 -10.37 -5.86
CA PHE A 15 10.73 -9.59 -4.80
C PHE A 15 11.56 -8.34 -4.45
N ARG A 16 12.89 -8.45 -4.39
CA ARG A 16 13.77 -7.30 -4.15
C ARG A 16 13.64 -6.23 -5.23
N LYS A 17 13.55 -6.61 -6.50
CA LYS A 17 13.34 -5.65 -7.60
C LYS A 17 11.98 -4.98 -7.50
N GLN A 18 10.93 -5.75 -7.20
CA GLN A 18 9.57 -5.23 -7.01
C GLN A 18 9.53 -4.24 -5.83
N LEU A 19 10.19 -4.56 -4.72
CA LEU A 19 10.28 -3.70 -3.55
C LEU A 19 11.00 -2.38 -3.86
N HIS A 20 12.10 -2.41 -4.63
CA HIS A 20 12.77 -1.18 -5.06
C HIS A 20 11.86 -0.32 -5.96
N LYS A 21 11.18 -0.93 -6.94
CA LYS A 21 10.21 -0.22 -7.80
C LYS A 21 9.07 0.40 -7.00
N LEU A 22 8.56 -0.33 -6.00
CA LEU A 22 7.52 0.17 -5.13
C LEU A 22 8.04 1.33 -4.25
N ALA A 23 9.28 1.25 -3.76
CA ALA A 23 9.89 2.32 -3.00
C ALA A 23 10.04 3.61 -3.83
N ASP A 24 10.51 3.50 -5.08
CA ASP A 24 10.60 4.61 -6.03
C ASP A 24 9.21 5.21 -6.27
N TRP A 25 8.21 4.36 -6.56
CA TRP A 25 6.82 4.81 -6.76
C TRP A 25 6.23 5.54 -5.54
N ILE A 26 6.47 5.04 -4.32
CA ILE A 26 6.01 5.70 -3.09
C ILE A 26 6.65 7.08 -2.94
N ALA A 27 7.95 7.21 -3.22
CA ALA A 27 8.66 8.47 -3.14
C ALA A 27 8.11 9.47 -4.16
N ASP A 28 8.01 9.05 -5.43
CA ASP A 28 7.53 9.87 -6.54
C ASP A 28 6.07 10.31 -6.33
N PHE A 29 5.20 9.40 -5.87
CA PHE A 29 3.80 9.74 -5.57
C PHE A 29 3.71 10.82 -4.50
N ARG A 30 4.51 10.73 -3.44
CA ARG A 30 4.51 11.71 -2.35
C ARG A 30 5.09 13.05 -2.78
N GLU A 31 6.18 13.04 -3.54
CA GLU A 31 6.80 14.26 -4.07
C GLU A 31 5.84 15.01 -5.00
N ASN A 32 5.11 14.28 -5.83
CA ASN A 32 4.27 14.86 -6.88
C ASN A 32 2.78 14.98 -6.50
N ILE A 33 2.39 14.66 -5.26
CA ILE A 33 0.98 14.64 -4.86
C ILE A 33 0.28 15.98 -5.07
N GLU A 34 0.99 17.10 -4.96
CA GLU A 34 0.45 18.45 -5.18
C GLU A 34 0.06 18.74 -6.64
N SER A 35 0.58 17.95 -7.59
CA SER A 35 0.19 18.04 -8.99
C SER A 35 -1.15 17.34 -9.29
N LEU A 36 -1.64 16.53 -8.35
CA LEU A 36 -2.88 15.78 -8.48
C LEU A 36 -4.09 16.60 -8.05
N ARG A 37 -5.28 16.18 -8.48
CA ARG A 37 -6.53 16.80 -8.03
C ARG A 37 -6.84 16.36 -6.60
N VAL A 38 -7.11 17.29 -5.68
CA VAL A 38 -7.55 16.94 -4.31
C VAL A 38 -8.76 16.00 -4.30
N ALA A 39 -9.76 16.31 -5.14
CA ALA A 39 -10.96 15.51 -5.32
C ALA A 39 -10.79 14.54 -6.49
N PRO A 40 -11.49 13.39 -6.47
CA PRO A 40 -11.45 12.40 -7.53
C PRO A 40 -11.72 13.01 -8.91
N ASN A 41 -11.11 12.44 -9.94
CA ASN A 41 -11.42 12.80 -11.32
C ASN A 41 -12.91 12.51 -11.60
N PRO A 42 -13.71 13.52 -12.00
CA PRO A 42 -15.14 13.36 -12.25
C PRO A 42 -15.48 12.24 -13.24
N ALA A 43 -14.59 11.92 -14.18
CA ALA A 43 -14.78 10.84 -15.15
C ALA A 43 -14.83 9.45 -14.50
N VAL A 44 -14.23 9.28 -13.31
CA VAL A 44 -14.15 8.00 -12.58
C VAL A 44 -14.67 8.10 -11.13
N ALA A 45 -15.31 9.21 -10.77
CA ALA A 45 -15.83 9.46 -9.42
C ALA A 45 -17.22 8.85 -9.15
N GLY A 46 -17.91 8.36 -10.19
CA GLY A 46 -19.25 7.78 -10.06
C GLY A 46 -19.24 6.43 -9.34
N PRO A 47 -20.30 6.08 -8.58
CA PRO A 47 -20.43 4.75 -7.99
C PRO A 47 -20.23 3.63 -9.03
N GLY A 48 -19.28 2.75 -8.78
CA GLY A 48 -18.95 1.63 -9.67
C GLY A 48 -18.01 1.94 -10.84
N ALA A 49 -17.58 3.20 -11.04
CA ALA A 49 -16.74 3.57 -12.19
C ALA A 49 -15.35 2.90 -12.18
N VAL A 50 -14.72 2.76 -11.01
CA VAL A 50 -13.46 2.00 -10.88
C VAL A 50 -13.72 0.51 -11.12
N ARG A 51 -14.78 -0.05 -10.52
CA ARG A 51 -15.15 -1.46 -10.68
C ARG A 51 -15.40 -1.83 -12.15
N ALA A 52 -16.02 -0.95 -12.93
CA ALA A 52 -16.31 -1.18 -14.34
C ALA A 52 -15.04 -1.23 -15.22
N GLN A 53 -13.89 -0.75 -14.71
CA GLN A 53 -12.59 -0.82 -15.40
C GLN A 53 -11.80 -2.07 -15.05
N LEU A 54 -12.22 -2.81 -14.01
CA LEU A 54 -11.57 -4.05 -13.57
C LEU A 54 -12.22 -5.27 -14.22
N PRO A 55 -11.48 -6.38 -14.41
CA PRO A 55 -12.04 -7.64 -14.85
C PRO A 55 -13.20 -8.11 -13.96
N ALA A 56 -14.21 -8.75 -14.56
CA ALA A 56 -15.37 -9.26 -13.83
C ALA A 56 -15.04 -10.50 -12.95
N GLN A 57 -13.92 -11.17 -13.22
CA GLN A 57 -13.42 -12.34 -12.51
C GLN A 57 -11.91 -12.18 -12.28
N PRO A 58 -11.35 -12.76 -11.20
CA PRO A 58 -9.92 -12.74 -10.97
C PRO A 58 -9.15 -13.44 -12.11
N PRO A 59 -7.91 -13.03 -12.41
CA PRO A 59 -7.11 -13.69 -13.43
C PRO A 59 -6.75 -15.12 -12.98
N GLU A 60 -6.76 -16.07 -13.93
CA GLU A 60 -6.38 -17.47 -13.66
C GLU A 60 -4.87 -17.65 -13.52
N ASP A 61 -4.09 -16.77 -14.16
CA ASP A 61 -2.64 -16.73 -14.14
C ASP A 61 -2.14 -15.42 -13.54
N GLY A 62 -0.94 -15.43 -12.96
CA GLY A 62 -0.30 -14.24 -12.42
C GLY A 62 0.01 -13.19 -13.49
N GLU A 63 -0.07 -11.92 -13.10
CA GLU A 63 0.27 -10.78 -13.98
C GLU A 63 1.62 -10.18 -13.58
N PRO A 64 2.37 -9.58 -14.53
CA PRO A 64 3.60 -8.87 -14.19
C PRO A 64 3.35 -7.75 -13.18
N PHE A 65 4.22 -7.61 -12.19
CA PHE A 65 4.10 -6.61 -11.12
C PHE A 65 4.00 -5.18 -11.68
N GLU A 66 4.71 -4.88 -12.77
CA GLU A 66 4.69 -3.57 -13.43
C GLU A 66 3.32 -3.25 -14.01
N LYS A 67 2.59 -4.26 -14.48
CA LYS A 67 1.22 -4.08 -14.96
C LYS A 67 0.30 -3.72 -13.80
N ILE A 68 0.42 -4.44 -12.69
CA ILE A 68 -0.37 -4.19 -11.47
C ILE A 68 -0.10 -2.78 -10.94
N LEU A 69 1.18 -2.40 -10.82
CA LEU A 69 1.57 -1.07 -10.36
C LEU A 69 1.08 0.04 -11.32
N SER A 70 1.17 -0.18 -12.63
CA SER A 70 0.63 0.75 -13.63
C SER A 70 -0.90 0.90 -13.54
N ASP A 71 -1.63 -0.17 -13.24
CA ASP A 71 -3.08 -0.11 -13.04
C ASP A 71 -3.44 0.65 -11.75
N VAL A 72 -2.58 0.68 -10.72
CA VAL A 72 -2.76 1.58 -9.57
C VAL A 72 -2.77 3.04 -10.03
N ASP A 73 -1.78 3.48 -10.81
CA ASP A 73 -1.72 4.85 -11.32
C ASP A 73 -2.88 5.21 -12.24
N ARG A 74 -3.33 4.25 -13.04
CA ARG A 74 -4.28 4.52 -14.12
C ARG A 74 -5.73 4.35 -13.71
N LEU A 75 -6.02 3.39 -12.82
CA LEU A 75 -7.38 3.01 -12.44
C LEU A 75 -7.73 3.45 -11.02
N ILE A 76 -6.77 3.44 -10.10
CA ILE A 76 -7.02 3.66 -8.67
C ILE A 76 -6.77 5.11 -8.28
N VAL A 77 -5.54 5.61 -8.48
CA VAL A 77 -5.12 6.98 -8.08
C VAL A 77 -6.10 8.06 -8.56
N PRO A 78 -6.60 8.07 -9.82
CA PRO A 78 -7.49 9.12 -10.30
C PRO A 78 -8.87 9.09 -9.63
N GLY A 79 -9.28 7.96 -9.05
CA GLY A 79 -10.54 7.79 -8.34
C GLY A 79 -10.47 8.14 -6.85
N MET A 80 -9.28 8.47 -6.33
CA MET A 80 -9.07 8.73 -4.91
C MET A 80 -9.35 10.20 -4.55
N VAL A 81 -9.81 10.41 -3.31
CA VAL A 81 -9.61 11.68 -2.62
C VAL A 81 -8.18 11.66 -2.07
N HIS A 82 -7.36 12.66 -2.39
CA HIS A 82 -5.97 12.71 -1.92
C HIS A 82 -5.88 13.41 -0.56
N TRP A 83 -6.07 12.65 0.50
CA TRP A 83 -6.07 13.15 1.89
C TRP A 83 -4.76 13.82 2.32
N SER A 84 -3.63 13.36 1.80
CA SER A 84 -2.31 13.92 2.09
C SER A 84 -1.94 15.13 1.22
N HIS A 85 -2.83 15.57 0.31
CA HIS A 85 -2.58 16.71 -0.55
C HIS A 85 -2.53 18.01 0.27
N PRO A 86 -1.59 18.95 0.02
CA PRO A 86 -1.44 20.17 0.83
C PRO A 86 -2.70 21.07 0.87
N MET A 87 -3.47 21.07 -0.21
CA MET A 87 -4.77 21.77 -0.33
C MET A 87 -5.99 20.97 0.15
N PHE A 88 -5.82 19.81 0.78
CA PHE A 88 -6.93 19.08 1.38
C PHE A 88 -7.36 19.74 2.71
N LEU A 89 -8.53 20.39 2.71
CA LEU A 89 -9.08 21.12 3.86
C LEU A 89 -10.42 20.56 4.34
N GLY A 90 -10.76 19.34 3.94
CA GLY A 90 -11.96 18.64 4.39
C GLY A 90 -11.73 17.90 5.71
N TYR A 91 -12.78 17.75 6.51
CA TYR A 91 -12.79 16.92 7.72
C TYR A 91 -11.68 17.29 8.73
N PHE A 92 -10.79 16.35 9.04
CA PHE A 92 -9.64 16.50 9.93
C PHE A 92 -8.36 16.16 9.15
N GLY A 93 -7.25 16.81 9.51
CA GLY A 93 -5.96 16.58 8.87
C GLY A 93 -5.50 15.13 9.02
N TRP A 94 -5.06 14.53 7.91
CA TRP A 94 -4.45 13.20 7.90
C TRP A 94 -2.93 13.33 7.93
N THR A 95 -2.27 12.78 8.95
CA THR A 95 -0.83 12.95 9.17
C THR A 95 -0.03 11.69 8.83
N THR A 96 0.18 11.41 7.54
CA THR A 96 1.12 10.35 7.13
C THR A 96 2.54 10.88 7.03
N THR A 97 3.43 10.43 7.90
CA THR A 97 4.85 10.79 7.87
C THR A 97 5.69 9.75 7.12
N ALA A 98 6.90 10.09 6.68
CA ALA A 98 7.81 9.12 6.06
C ALA A 98 8.22 7.99 7.04
N PRO A 99 8.57 8.26 8.31
CA PRO A 99 8.83 7.21 9.29
C PRO A 99 7.64 6.28 9.53
N GLY A 100 6.41 6.81 9.52
CA GLY A 100 5.20 5.99 9.66
C GLY A 100 5.05 4.97 8.54
N ILE A 101 5.22 5.39 7.27
CA ILE A 101 5.18 4.46 6.13
C ILE A 101 6.29 3.42 6.22
N LEU A 102 7.51 3.82 6.59
CA LEU A 102 8.62 2.88 6.74
C LEU A 102 8.36 1.86 7.86
N GLY A 103 7.71 2.28 8.95
CA GLY A 103 7.25 1.40 10.03
C GLY A 103 6.24 0.36 9.54
N GLU A 104 5.24 0.78 8.74
CA GLU A 104 4.27 -0.13 8.12
C GLU A 104 4.95 -1.14 7.19
N ILE A 105 5.84 -0.68 6.30
CA ILE A 105 6.61 -1.56 5.39
C ILE A 105 7.47 -2.55 6.18
N LEU A 106 8.11 -2.11 7.27
CA LEU A 106 8.91 -2.97 8.14
C LEU A 106 8.05 -4.00 8.88
N SER A 107 6.84 -3.63 9.29
CA SER A 107 5.96 -4.52 10.06
C SER A 107 5.44 -5.70 9.22
N ALA A 108 5.18 -5.47 7.93
CA ALA A 108 4.60 -6.47 7.03
C ALA A 108 5.38 -7.80 6.96
N PRO A 109 6.71 -7.84 6.69
CA PRO A 109 7.46 -9.09 6.63
C PRO A 109 7.62 -9.78 7.99
N LEU A 110 7.49 -9.05 9.10
CA LEU A 110 7.55 -9.66 10.44
C LEU A 110 6.30 -10.49 10.74
N SER A 111 5.15 -10.13 10.14
CA SER A 111 3.87 -10.86 10.23
C SER A 111 3.53 -11.32 11.65
N VAL A 112 3.81 -10.45 12.62
CA VAL A 112 3.73 -10.78 14.05
C VAL A 112 2.28 -10.82 14.50
N ASN A 113 1.95 -11.83 15.31
CA ASN A 113 0.71 -11.89 16.08
C ASN A 113 1.01 -11.71 17.58
N ALA A 114 0.68 -10.55 18.14
CA ALA A 114 0.93 -10.19 19.54
C ALA A 114 -0.32 -10.31 20.44
N MET A 115 -1.22 -11.27 20.17
CA MET A 115 -2.44 -11.49 20.99
C MET A 115 -2.14 -11.70 22.49
N THR A 116 -1.01 -12.31 22.81
CA THR A 116 -0.54 -12.44 24.20
C THR A 116 0.96 -12.14 24.27
N TRP A 117 1.46 -11.75 25.44
CA TRP A 117 2.91 -11.53 25.62
C TRP A 117 3.74 -12.74 25.16
N ARG A 118 3.27 -13.98 25.39
CA ARG A 118 3.99 -15.19 24.97
C ARG A 118 4.03 -15.41 23.46
N THR A 119 3.09 -14.85 22.68
CA THR A 119 3.09 -15.02 21.22
C THR A 119 4.06 -14.06 20.53
N CYS A 120 4.36 -12.90 21.14
CA CYS A 120 5.47 -12.04 20.72
C CYS A 120 5.93 -11.07 21.83
N PRO A 121 6.88 -11.49 22.69
CA PRO A 121 7.36 -10.66 23.79
C PRO A 121 7.92 -9.30 23.33
N ALA A 122 8.72 -9.31 22.25
CA ALA A 122 9.36 -8.12 21.73
C ALA A 122 8.37 -7.07 21.24
N ALA A 123 7.29 -7.48 20.55
CA ALA A 123 6.26 -6.57 20.10
C ALA A 123 5.48 -5.97 21.29
N THR A 124 5.10 -6.81 22.26
CA THR A 124 4.40 -6.33 23.47
C THR A 124 5.24 -5.36 24.29
N GLU A 125 6.54 -5.64 24.47
CA GLU A 125 7.44 -4.76 25.21
C GLU A 125 7.70 -3.45 24.45
N LEU A 126 7.95 -3.50 23.14
CA LEU A 126 8.13 -2.29 22.33
C LEU A 126 6.87 -1.41 22.33
N GLU A 127 5.69 -2.00 22.20
CA GLU A 127 4.42 -1.29 22.30
C GLU A 127 4.28 -0.61 23.67
N THR A 128 4.58 -1.32 24.76
CA THR A 128 4.52 -0.77 26.12
C THR A 128 5.42 0.46 26.26
N VAL A 129 6.67 0.37 25.78
CA VAL A 129 7.62 1.48 25.83
C VAL A 129 7.14 2.69 25.01
N VAL A 130 6.65 2.47 23.78
CA VAL A 130 6.17 3.55 22.91
C VAL A 130 4.92 4.22 23.49
N ILE A 131 3.99 3.44 24.07
CA ILE A 131 2.83 4.00 24.77
C ILE A 131 3.27 4.82 25.98
N ASP A 132 4.25 4.35 26.76
CA ASP A 132 4.78 5.10 27.90
C ASP A 132 5.46 6.42 27.47
N TRP A 133 6.02 6.51 26.27
CA TRP A 133 6.52 7.78 25.72
C TRP A 133 5.43 8.76 25.31
N LEU A 134 4.23 8.26 24.95
CA LEU A 134 3.11 9.08 24.48
C LEU A 134 2.19 9.57 25.60
N ARG A 135 2.24 8.92 26.77
CA ARG A 135 1.47 9.31 27.97
C ARG A 135 1.97 10.63 28.56
#